data_AF-A0AAX3L5J2-F1
#
_entry.id   AF-A0AAX3L5J2-F1
#
_cell.length_a   1.000
_cell.length_b   1.000
_cell.length_c   1.000
_cell.angle_alpha   90.00
_cell.angle_beta   90.00
_cell.angle_gamma   90.00
#
_symmetry.space_group_name_H-M   'P 1'
#
loop_
_entity.id
_entity.type
_entity.pdbx_description
1 polymer ?
#
loop_
_entity_poly.entity_id
_entity_poly.type
_entity_poly.pdbx_seq_one_letter_code
_entity_poly.pdbx_strand_id
1 'polypeptide(L)' 'MSEYEKLSEDLYQEACRIVGECCLMLASNDAETNRDQLVHELKRLHWEIMKSTDESNLPILLAIEKLATSEDWKKPYLG' A
#
# COMPACT_ATOMS: atom_id res chain seq x y z
N MET A 1 -2.34 7.68 -25.93
CA MET A 1 -2.00 7.88 -24.51
C MET A 1 -0.68 8.61 -24.43
N SER A 2 -0.65 9.67 -23.65
CA SER A 2 0.57 10.37 -23.25
C SER A 2 1.44 9.49 -22.35
N GLU A 3 2.71 9.85 -22.19
CA GLU A 3 3.61 9.16 -21.26
C GLU A 3 3.15 9.29 -19.80
N TYR A 4 2.52 10.41 -19.45
CA TYR A 4 1.97 10.64 -18.11
C TYR A 4 0.79 9.70 -17.79
N GLU A 5 -0.10 9.48 -18.76
CA GLU A 5 -1.22 8.54 -18.59
C GLU A 5 -0.73 7.10 -18.42
N LYS A 6 0.33 6.70 -19.14
CA LYS A 6 0.96 5.38 -18.95
C LYS A 6 1.57 5.24 -17.57
N LEU A 7 2.35 6.23 -17.13
CA LEU A 7 2.97 6.21 -15.80
C LEU A 7 1.92 6.14 -14.68
N SER A 8 0.81 6.87 -14.84
CA SER A 8 -0.31 6.81 -13.90
C SER A 8 -0.98 5.43 -13.87
N GLU A 9 -1.16 4.79 -15.03
CA GLU A 9 -1.72 3.45 -15.11
C GLU A 9 -0.78 2.41 -14.49
N ASP A 10 0.51 2.47 -14.80
CA ASP A 10 1.52 1.56 -14.26
C ASP A 10 1.58 1.66 -12.73
N LEU A 11 1.54 2.88 -12.19
CA LEU A 11 1.48 3.13 -10.75
C LEU A 11 0.21 2.53 -10.11
N TYR A 12 -0.93 2.68 -10.78
CA TYR A 12 -2.21 2.16 -10.30
C TYR A 12 -2.25 0.62 -10.33
N GLN A 13 -1.78 0.01 -11.43
CA GLN A 13 -1.70 -1.45 -11.56
C GLN A 13 -0.79 -2.05 -10.50
N GLU A 14 0.35 -1.41 -10.23
CA GLU A 14 1.27 -1.86 -9.19
C GLU A 14 0.67 -1.72 -7.79
N ALA A 15 -0.05 -0.63 -7.51
CA ALA A 15 -0.80 -0.49 -6.26
C ALA A 15 -1.85 -1.60 -6.10
N CYS A 16 -2.62 -1.91 -7.16
CA CYS A 16 -3.59 -3.01 -7.15
C CYS A 16 -2.92 -4.38 -6.92
N ARG A 17 -1.76 -4.64 -7.56
CA ARG A 17 -0.99 -5.87 -7.36
C ARG A 17 -0.60 -6.04 -5.89
N ILE A 18 -0.02 -5.00 -5.30
CA ILE A 18 0.41 -5.01 -3.89
C ILE A 18 -0.77 -5.25 -2.95
N VAL A 19 -1.91 -4.60 -3.18
CA VAL A 19 -3.13 -4.84 -2.39
C VAL A 19 -3.59 -6.29 -2.52
N GLY A 20 -3.57 -6.85 -3.73
CA GLY A 20 -3.89 -8.26 -3.97
C GLY A 20 -2.97 -9.23 -3.22
N GLU A 21 -1.67 -8.98 -3.23
CA GLU A 21 -0.69 -9.77 -2.47
C GLU A 21 -0.91 -9.66 -0.96
N CYS A 22 -1.26 -8.47 -0.46
CA CYS A 22 -1.60 -8.27 0.94
C CYS A 22 -2.87 -9.03 1.35
N CYS A 23 -3.92 -9.01 0.52
CA CYS A 23 -5.12 -9.81 0.72
C CYS A 23 -4.81 -11.31 0.77
N LEU A 24 -3.97 -11.79 -0.16
CA LEU A 24 -3.56 -13.20 -0.19
C LEU A 24 -2.79 -13.59 1.07
N MET A 25 -1.89 -12.74 1.54
CA MET A 25 -1.13 -12.94 2.77
C MET A 25 -2.05 -13.02 4.00
N LEU A 26 -3.02 -12.11 4.12
CA LEU A 26 -3.99 -12.13 5.23
C LEU A 26 -4.86 -13.39 5.20
N ALA A 27 -5.42 -13.73 4.04
CA ALA A 27 -6.24 -14.92 3.87
C ALA A 27 -5.45 -16.21 4.18
N SER A 28 -4.17 -16.27 3.79
CA SER A 28 -3.31 -17.42 4.07
C SER A 28 -3.02 -17.61 5.57
N ASN A 29 -3.20 -16.56 6.37
CA ASN A 29 -2.98 -16.55 7.81
C ASN A 29 -4.30 -16.62 8.62
N ASP A 30 -5.44 -16.95 7.98
CA ASP A 30 -6.79 -16.89 8.58
C ASP A 30 -7.12 -15.52 9.21
N ALA A 31 -6.50 -14.45 8.72
CA ALA A 31 -6.73 -13.09 9.20
C ALA A 31 -7.90 -12.42 8.45
N GLU A 32 -8.62 -11.53 9.15
CA GLU A 32 -9.70 -10.77 8.55
C GLU A 32 -9.17 -9.81 7.47
N THR A 33 -9.77 -9.86 6.29
CA THR A 33 -9.46 -8.93 5.19
C THR A 33 -10.45 -7.78 5.20
N ASN A 34 -10.13 -6.73 5.95
CA ASN A 34 -10.86 -5.46 5.95
C ASN A 34 -9.93 -4.28 5.58
N ARG A 35 -10.51 -3.12 5.27
CA ARG A 35 -9.73 -1.95 4.81
C ARG A 35 -8.70 -1.49 5.84
N ASP A 36 -9.04 -1.48 7.13
CA ASP A 36 -8.16 -1.00 8.18
C ASP A 36 -6.96 -1.94 8.36
N GLN A 37 -7.19 -3.26 8.30
CA GLN A 37 -6.13 -4.26 8.32
C GLN A 37 -5.19 -4.11 7.10
N LEU A 38 -5.75 -3.91 5.90
CA LEU A 38 -4.94 -3.67 4.71
C LEU A 38 -4.09 -2.41 4.85
N VAL A 39 -4.66 -1.30 5.34
CA VAL A 39 -3.91 -0.05 5.58
C VAL A 39 -2.80 -0.26 6.60
N HIS A 40 -3.05 -1.02 7.67
CA HIS A 40 -2.03 -1.34 8.67
C HIS A 40 -0.85 -2.11 8.05
N GLU A 41 -1.14 -3.19 7.31
CA GLU A 41 -0.12 -4.02 6.68
C GLU A 41 0.68 -3.26 5.62
N LEU A 42 0.01 -2.43 4.82
CA LEU A 42 0.67 -1.58 3.81
C LEU A 42 1.57 -0.53 4.45
N LYS A 43 1.15 0.10 5.56
CA LYS A 43 2.02 1.02 6.31
C LYS A 43 3.25 0.31 6.86
N ARG A 44 3.08 -0.90 7.39
CA ARG A 44 4.19 -1.72 7.89
C ARG A 44 5.16 -2.06 6.75
N LEU A 45 4.65 -2.48 5.59
CA LEU A 45 5.47 -2.78 4.41
C LEU A 45 6.22 -1.55 3.90
N HIS A 46 5.56 -0.40 3.80
CA HIS A 46 6.17 0.87 3.41
C HIS A 46 7.32 1.25 4.33
N TRP A 47 7.11 1.14 5.64
CA TRP A 47 8.13 1.43 6.65
C TRP A 47 9.35 0.52 6.55
N GLU A 48 9.15 -0.79 6.35
CA GLU A 48 10.28 -1.73 6.19
C GLU A 48 11.07 -1.49 4.90
N ILE A 49 10.40 -1.12 3.81
CA ILE A 49 11.09 -0.68 2.58
C ILE A 49 11.90 0.58 2.84
N MET A 50 11.29 1.63 3.40
CA MET A 50 11.97 2.88 3.73
C MET A 50 13.21 2.65 4.60
N LYS A 51 13.13 1.79 5.61
CA LYS A 51 14.30 1.44 6.45
C LYS A 51 15.44 0.82 5.65
N SER A 52 15.12 0.02 4.63
CA SER A 52 16.10 -0.72 3.85
C SER A 52 16.69 0.08 2.68
N THR A 53 15.94 1.01 2.10
CA THR A 53 16.32 1.75 0.89
C THR A 53 16.51 3.25 1.08
N ASP A 54 16.04 3.82 2.20
CA ASP A 54 15.87 5.27 2.42
C ASP A 54 14.94 5.94 1.38
N GLU A 55 14.14 5.13 0.66
CA GLU A 55 13.24 5.60 -0.39
C GLU A 55 11.78 5.29 -0.07
N SER A 56 10.89 6.21 -0.46
CA SER A 56 9.45 6.01 -0.38
C SER A 56 8.93 5.23 -1.58
N ASN A 57 8.12 4.20 -1.33
CA ASN A 57 7.47 3.43 -2.38
C ASN A 57 6.11 4.05 -2.76
N LEU A 58 6.06 4.71 -3.93
CA LEU A 58 4.86 5.41 -4.43
C LEU A 58 3.64 4.49 -4.62
N PRO A 59 3.76 3.28 -5.22
CA PRO A 59 2.64 2.34 -5.30
C PRO A 59 2.00 2.01 -3.95
N ILE A 60 2.80 1.79 -2.91
CA ILE A 60 2.28 1.50 -1.56
C ILE A 60 1.56 2.71 -0.98
N LEU A 61 2.13 3.91 -1.13
CA LEU A 61 1.46 5.14 -0.69
C LEU A 61 0.12 5.35 -1.39
N LEU A 62 0.06 5.11 -2.71
CA LEU A 62 -1.19 5.18 -3.46
C LEU A 62 -2.21 4.15 -2.96
N ALA A 63 -1.79 2.92 -2.69
CA ALA A 63 -2.66 1.88 -2.14
C ALA A 63 -3.24 2.31 -0.78
N ILE A 64 -2.41 2.86 0.11
CA ILE A 64 -2.82 3.38 1.41
C ILE A 64 -3.84 4.51 1.24
N GLU A 65 -3.56 5.49 0.37
CA GLU A 65 -4.45 6.62 0.10
C GLU A 65 -5.83 6.15 -0.37
N LYS A 66 -5.90 5.14 -1.24
CA LYS A 66 -7.16 4.62 -1.79
C LYS A 66 -7.98 3.80 -0.79
N LEU A 67 -7.33 3.15 0.18
CA LEU A 67 -7.99 2.28 1.16
C LEU A 67 -8.37 3.01 2.44
N ALA A 68 -7.58 4.00 2.86
CA ALA A 68 -7.82 4.72 4.09
C ALA A 68 -9.15 5.49 4.07
N THR A 69 -9.89 5.39 5.16
CA THR A 69 -11.17 6.07 5.36
C THR A 69 -11.02 7.43 6.04
N SER A 70 -9.86 7.69 6.66
CA SER A 70 -9.47 8.94 7.29
C SER A 70 -8.04 9.32 6.89
N GLU A 71 -7.67 10.60 7.04
CA GLU A 71 -6.29 11.05 6.78
C GLU A 71 -5.27 10.58 7.82
N ASP A 72 -5.65 9.77 8.81
CA ASP A 72 -4.72 9.19 9.80
C ASP A 72 -3.64 8.32 9.15
N TRP A 73 -3.83 7.96 7.88
CA TRP A 73 -2.80 7.30 7.11
C TRP A 73 -1.52 8.12 6.93
N LYS A 74 -1.61 9.46 6.99
CA LYS A 74 -0.47 10.38 6.90
C LYS A 74 0.40 10.40 8.18
N LYS A 75 -0.09 9.84 9.29
CA LYS A 75 0.68 9.73 10.53
C LYS A 75 1.78 8.67 10.37
N PRO A 76 2.99 8.91 10.91
CA PRO A 76 4.08 7.93 10.88
C PRO A 76 3.64 6.57 11.44
N TYR A 77 4.15 5.49 10.86
CA TYR A 77 3.97 4.15 11.42
C TYR A 77 4.80 4.03 12.70
N LEU A 78 4.16 3.71 13.83
CA LEU A 78 4.80 3.75 15.17
C LEU A 78 5.30 2.38 15.69
N GLY A 79 5.12 1.30 14.92
CA GLY A 79 5.51 -0.05 15.35
C GLY A 79 4.41 -0.75 16.12
#